data_AF-A0A925KBR6-F1
#
_entry.id   AF-A0A925KBR6-F1
#
_cell.length_a   1.000
_cell.length_b   1.000
_cell.length_c   1.000
_cell.angle_alpha   90.00
_cell.angle_beta   90.00
_cell.angle_gamma   90.00
#
_symmetry.space_group_name_H-M   'P 1'
#
loop_
_entity.id
_entity.type
_entity.pdbx_description
1 polymer ?
#
loop_
_entity_poly.entity_id
_entity_poly.type
_entity_poly.pdbx_seq_one_letter_code
_entity_poly.pdbx_strand_id
1 'polypeptide(L)'
;MRMPGRTSLARGFGRCVQLAALLAACLAIGGCTSLPKLDPPPVPSQSLPLSPQTALGRLALASVSALTVAPVSPTVPEPSSDEARMPDGSEQGLSGFRLLPLGTHSLDARLQLVHHAQGSLDLQYYHFAVDSTGRALLRALRDAAARGVR
;
A
#
# COMPACT_ATOMS: atom_id res chain seq x y z
N MET A 1 54.86 34.39 37.54
CA MET A 1 54.90 33.69 36.23
C MET A 1 53.88 32.57 36.23
N ARG A 2 52.79 32.68 35.46
CA ARG A 2 51.70 31.69 35.37
C ARG A 2 51.64 31.18 33.93
N MET A 3 52.02 29.93 33.71
CA MET A 3 51.99 29.28 32.40
C MET A 3 50.54 28.94 32.00
N PRO A 4 50.10 29.19 30.75
CA PRO A 4 48.77 28.79 30.30
C PRO A 4 48.74 27.33 29.80
N GLY A 5 47.59 26.71 30.00
CA GLY A 5 47.36 25.27 29.97
C GLY A 5 47.46 24.59 28.60
N ARG A 6 48.10 23.41 28.61
CA ARG A 6 48.21 22.46 27.49
C ARG A 6 47.02 21.48 27.38
N THR A 7 45.90 21.75 28.06
CA THR A 7 44.81 20.76 28.25
C THR A 7 43.66 20.87 27.25
N SER A 8 43.60 21.91 26.41
CA SER A 8 42.49 22.12 25.46
C SER A 8 42.58 21.23 24.21
N LEU A 9 43.81 21.01 23.70
CA LEU A 9 44.04 20.34 22.41
C LEU A 9 43.63 18.85 22.44
N ALA A 10 43.83 18.17 23.58
CA ALA A 10 43.55 16.73 23.72
C ALA A 10 42.05 16.39 23.74
N ARG A 11 41.19 17.31 24.23
CA ARG A 11 39.73 17.08 24.29
C ARG A 11 39.05 17.25 22.92
N GLY A 12 39.60 18.12 22.06
CA GLY A 12 39.11 18.30 20.69
C GLY A 12 39.34 17.05 19.83
N PHE A 13 40.52 16.44 19.96
CA PHE A 13 40.86 15.23 19.22
C PHE A 13 39.95 14.04 19.59
N GLY A 14 39.68 13.83 20.88
CA GLY A 14 38.77 12.78 21.35
C GLY A 14 37.33 12.95 20.85
N ARG A 15 36.80 14.18 20.82
CA ARG A 15 35.45 14.47 20.32
C ARG A 15 35.35 14.30 18.79
N CYS A 16 36.39 14.67 18.04
CA CYS A 16 36.43 14.42 16.60
C CYS A 16 36.46 12.92 16.29
N VAL A 17 37.26 12.13 17.02
CA VAL A 17 37.32 10.68 16.84
C VAL A 17 35.99 10.01 17.22
N GLN A 18 35.36 10.43 18.32
CA GLN A 18 34.04 9.92 18.72
C GLN A 18 32.93 10.26 17.72
N LEU A 19 32.91 11.50 17.21
CA LEU A 19 31.94 11.91 16.19
C LEU A 19 32.14 11.13 14.87
N ALA A 20 33.39 10.94 14.45
CA ALA A 20 33.70 10.13 13.27
C ALA A 20 33.26 8.66 13.45
N ALA A 21 33.50 8.08 14.63
CA ALA A 21 33.08 6.71 14.95
C ALA A 21 31.55 6.55 14.97
N LEU A 22 30.82 7.50 15.57
CA LEU A 22 29.35 7.50 15.58
C LEU A 22 28.77 7.63 14.16
N LEU A 23 29.34 8.51 13.33
CA LEU A 23 28.88 8.73 11.97
C LEU A 23 29.15 7.50 11.08
N ALA A 24 30.30 6.84 11.26
CA ALA A 24 30.60 5.57 10.60
C ALA A 24 29.66 4.44 11.04
N ALA A 25 29.33 4.35 12.33
CA ALA A 25 28.36 3.39 12.84
C ALA A 25 26.94 3.63 12.27
N CYS A 26 26.50 4.89 12.20
CA CYS A 26 25.23 5.25 11.57
C CYS A 26 25.20 4.88 10.08
N LEU A 27 26.29 5.09 9.35
CA LEU A 27 26.40 4.68 7.95
C LEU A 27 26.37 3.16 7.78
N ALA A 28 27.07 2.42 8.65
CA ALA A 28 27.13 0.97 8.61
C ALA A 28 25.77 0.31 8.93
N ILE A 29 25.00 0.91 9.84
CA ILE A 29 23.69 0.39 10.27
C ILE A 29 22.56 0.89 9.35
N GLY A 30 22.70 2.09 8.76
CA GLY A 30 21.69 2.71 7.90
C GLY A 30 21.72 2.28 6.42
N GLY A 31 22.62 1.39 6.01
CA GLY A 31 22.93 1.09 4.61
C GLY A 31 21.83 0.45 3.75
N CYS A 32 20.63 0.16 4.27
CA CYS A 32 19.60 -0.62 3.56
C CYS A 32 18.36 0.16 3.09
N THR A 33 18.31 1.49 3.22
CA THR A 33 17.11 2.28 2.82
C THR A 33 17.28 3.01 1.48
N SER A 34 18.43 2.90 0.84
CA SER A 34 18.69 3.49 -0.47
C SER A 34 18.19 2.55 -1.56
N LEU A 35 16.94 2.73 -1.97
CA LEU A 35 16.44 2.12 -3.20
C LEU A 35 17.20 2.76 -4.39
N PRO A 36 17.87 1.98 -5.25
CA PRO A 36 18.47 2.51 -6.47
C PRO A 36 17.39 3.23 -7.28
N LYS A 37 17.73 4.36 -7.92
CA LYS A 37 16.83 4.94 -8.92
C LYS A 37 16.60 3.89 -10.01
N LEU A 38 15.34 3.48 -10.19
CA LEU A 38 14.95 2.70 -11.36
C LEU A 38 14.95 3.66 -12.55
N ASP A 39 16.03 3.62 -13.32
CA ASP A 39 16.10 4.20 -14.66
C ASP A 39 16.06 3.04 -15.66
N PRO A 40 15.03 2.97 -16.53
CA PRO A 40 13.94 3.94 -16.72
C PRO A 40 12.86 3.89 -15.61
N PRO A 41 12.07 4.98 -15.44
CA PRO A 41 10.99 5.01 -14.44
C PRO A 41 9.99 3.86 -14.64
N PRO A 42 9.35 3.36 -13.57
CA PRO A 42 8.38 2.28 -13.66
C PRO A 42 7.29 2.62 -14.67
N VAL A 43 7.09 1.74 -15.64
CA VAL A 43 6.01 1.87 -16.61
C VAL A 43 4.68 1.83 -15.84
N PRO A 44 3.75 2.77 -16.06
CA PRO A 44 2.46 2.74 -15.38
C PRO A 44 1.81 1.38 -15.60
N SER A 45 1.39 0.73 -14.51
CA SER A 45 0.71 -0.56 -14.57
C SER A 45 -0.64 -0.38 -15.25
N GLN A 46 -0.68 -0.60 -16.55
CA GLN A 46 -1.93 -0.69 -17.28
C GLN A 46 -2.45 -2.12 -17.17
N SER A 47 -3.74 -2.26 -16.91
CA SER A 47 -4.39 -3.56 -16.96
C SER A 47 -4.34 -4.09 -18.39
N LEU A 48 -4.10 -5.39 -18.55
CA LEU A 48 -4.32 -6.09 -19.82
C LEU A 48 -5.74 -5.81 -20.33
N PRO A 49 -5.94 -5.62 -21.65
CA PRO A 49 -7.27 -5.39 -22.20
C PRO A 49 -8.17 -6.61 -21.91
N LEU A 50 -9.44 -6.35 -21.59
CA LEU A 50 -10.40 -7.41 -21.35
C LEU A 50 -10.60 -8.22 -22.64
N SER A 51 -10.27 -9.51 -22.56
CA SER A 51 -10.33 -10.45 -23.68
C SER A 51 -11.62 -11.27 -23.62
N PRO A 52 -12.55 -11.16 -24.58
CA PRO A 52 -13.78 -11.98 -24.60
C PRO A 52 -13.52 -13.47 -24.91
N GLN A 53 -12.28 -13.84 -25.22
CA GLN A 53 -11.91 -15.18 -25.65
C GLN A 53 -11.85 -16.19 -24.50
N THR A 54 -11.95 -15.75 -23.24
CA THR A 54 -11.95 -16.63 -22.06
C THR A 54 -13.24 -16.50 -21.25
N ALA A 55 -13.61 -17.55 -20.50
CA ALA A 55 -14.78 -17.51 -19.62
C ALA A 55 -14.69 -16.37 -18.59
N LEU A 56 -13.52 -16.19 -17.95
CA LEU A 56 -13.27 -15.09 -17.02
C LEU A 56 -13.35 -13.73 -17.71
N GLY A 57 -12.81 -13.61 -18.92
CA GLY A 57 -12.85 -12.34 -19.67
C GLY A 57 -14.25 -11.93 -20.12
N ARG A 58 -15.15 -12.89 -20.42
CA ARG A 58 -16.57 -12.59 -20.66
C ARG A 58 -17.29 -12.13 -19.39
N LEU A 59 -17.03 -12.78 -18.26
CA LEU A 59 -17.54 -12.32 -16.96
C LEU A 59 -17.01 -10.93 -16.60
N ALA A 60 -15.76 -10.64 -16.98
CA ALA A 60 -15.14 -9.34 -16.77
C ALA A 60 -15.83 -8.25 -17.60
N LEU A 61 -16.03 -8.49 -18.90
CA LEU A 61 -16.75 -7.58 -19.78
C LEU A 61 -18.17 -7.30 -19.27
N ALA A 62 -18.87 -8.33 -18.79
CA ALA A 62 -20.19 -8.19 -18.20
C ALA A 62 -20.16 -7.35 -16.91
N SER A 63 -19.16 -7.58 -16.04
CA SER A 63 -18.97 -6.82 -14.78
C SER A 63 -18.56 -5.36 -15.02
N VAL A 64 -17.74 -5.08 -16.04
CA VAL A 64 -17.31 -3.71 -16.40
C VAL A 64 -18.42 -2.93 -17.10
N SER A 65 -19.26 -3.60 -17.89
CA SER A 65 -20.44 -2.96 -18.50
C SER A 65 -21.49 -2.56 -17.45
N ALA A 66 -21.47 -3.18 -16.27
CA ALA A 66 -22.25 -2.74 -15.10
C ALA A 66 -21.61 -1.53 -14.37
N LEU A 67 -20.41 -1.11 -14.77
CA LEU A 67 -19.60 -0.07 -14.14
C LEU A 67 -19.55 1.24 -14.94
N THR A 68 -20.48 1.49 -15.87
CA THR A 68 -20.59 2.74 -16.62
C THR A 68 -20.87 3.93 -15.68
N VAL A 69 -19.82 4.37 -15.00
CA VAL A 69 -19.75 5.65 -14.32
C VAL A 69 -19.60 6.69 -15.43
N ALA A 70 -20.58 7.59 -15.53
CA ALA A 70 -20.53 8.77 -16.40
C ALA A 70 -19.20 9.53 -16.16
N PRO A 71 -18.63 10.21 -17.18
CA PRO A 71 -17.38 10.94 -17.00
C PRO A 71 -17.52 11.98 -15.88
N VAL A 72 -16.85 11.74 -14.75
CA VAL A 72 -16.77 12.72 -13.65
C VAL A 72 -15.89 13.87 -14.11
N SER A 73 -16.52 15.00 -14.45
CA SER A 73 -15.85 16.29 -14.52
C SER A 73 -15.29 16.67 -13.14
N PRO A 74 -14.13 17.34 -13.04
CA PRO A 74 -13.41 17.54 -11.77
C PRO A 74 -14.03 18.62 -10.86
N THR A 75 -15.31 18.92 -11.00
CA THR A 75 -16.03 19.78 -10.05
C THR A 75 -16.61 18.89 -8.97
N VAL A 76 -15.94 18.83 -7.81
CA VAL A 76 -16.44 18.17 -6.60
C VAL A 76 -17.70 18.91 -6.14
N PRO A 77 -18.90 18.29 -6.14
CA PRO A 77 -20.06 18.81 -5.44
C PRO A 77 -20.24 18.05 -4.12
N GLU A 78 -20.66 18.79 -3.11
CA GLU A 78 -20.95 18.42 -1.72
C GLU A 78 -21.73 17.09 -1.53
N PRO A 79 -21.57 16.41 -0.37
CA PRO A 79 -22.08 15.07 -0.15
C PRO A 79 -23.59 15.10 0.07
N SER A 80 -24.36 14.70 -0.95
CA SER A 80 -25.77 14.34 -0.79
C SER A 80 -25.89 12.87 -0.41
N SER A 81 -26.74 12.61 0.57
CA SER A 81 -26.90 11.38 1.36
C SER A 81 -27.43 10.13 0.61
N ASP A 82 -27.31 10.05 -0.71
CA ASP A 82 -27.91 8.98 -1.53
C ASP A 82 -26.86 8.04 -2.20
N GLU A 83 -25.56 8.20 -1.90
CA GLU A 83 -24.47 7.50 -2.58
C GLU A 83 -24.09 6.14 -1.96
N ALA A 84 -25.06 5.26 -1.70
CA ALA A 84 -24.77 3.91 -1.19
C ALA A 84 -25.66 2.80 -1.73
N ARG A 85 -26.17 2.93 -2.97
CA ARG A 85 -26.68 1.76 -3.69
C ARG A 85 -25.69 1.36 -4.78
N MET A 86 -24.78 0.47 -4.40
CA MET A 86 -24.07 -0.33 -5.39
C MET A 86 -25.09 -1.00 -6.33
N PRO A 87 -24.90 -0.91 -7.65
CA PRO A 87 -25.79 -1.59 -8.59
C PRO A 87 -25.78 -3.08 -8.26
N ASP A 88 -26.97 -3.55 -7.95
CA ASP A 88 -27.26 -4.95 -7.75
C ASP A 88 -27.04 -5.68 -9.09
N GLY A 89 -26.03 -6.55 -9.13
CA GLY A 89 -25.71 -7.37 -10.31
C GLY A 89 -26.66 -8.56 -10.46
N SER A 90 -27.96 -8.38 -10.18
CA SER A 90 -28.92 -9.46 -9.92
C SER A 90 -29.43 -10.25 -11.12
N GLU A 91 -28.92 -10.08 -12.33
CA GLU A 91 -29.48 -10.81 -13.49
C GLU A 91 -28.42 -11.52 -14.35
N GLN A 92 -27.26 -11.88 -13.81
CA GLN A 92 -26.25 -12.65 -14.55
C GLN A 92 -25.71 -13.83 -13.73
N GLY A 93 -26.51 -14.89 -13.69
CA GLY A 93 -26.10 -16.27 -13.41
C GLY A 93 -25.13 -16.48 -12.25
N LEU A 94 -25.65 -16.47 -11.01
CA LEU A 94 -25.12 -17.04 -9.76
C LEU A 94 -23.63 -17.47 -9.78
N SER A 95 -22.73 -16.55 -10.08
CA SER A 95 -21.30 -16.78 -9.95
C SER A 95 -20.89 -16.27 -8.58
N GLY A 96 -20.25 -17.13 -7.78
CA GLY A 96 -19.61 -16.73 -6.51
C GLY A 96 -18.39 -15.82 -6.68
N PHE A 97 -18.11 -15.37 -7.92
CA PHE A 97 -16.98 -14.53 -8.27
C PHE A 97 -17.44 -13.16 -8.75
N ARG A 98 -16.86 -12.10 -8.17
CA ARG A 98 -16.98 -10.71 -8.61
C ARG A 98 -15.61 -10.22 -9.07
N LEU A 99 -15.55 -9.66 -10.26
CA LEU A 99 -14.31 -9.12 -10.82
C LEU A 99 -14.13 -7.66 -10.41
N LEU A 100 -12.91 -7.33 -9.97
CA LEU A 100 -12.51 -6.00 -9.50
C LEU A 100 -11.34 -5.50 -10.37
N PRO A 101 -11.63 -4.94 -11.56
CA PRO A 101 -10.61 -4.68 -12.59
C PRO A 101 -9.63 -3.57 -12.21
N LEU A 102 -10.04 -2.68 -11.30
CA LEU A 102 -9.19 -1.60 -10.79
C LEU A 102 -8.55 -2.01 -9.46
N GLY A 103 -7.26 -1.73 -9.33
CA GLY A 103 -6.48 -2.03 -8.12
C GLY A 103 -7.05 -1.35 -6.86
N THR A 104 -7.66 -0.17 -7.01
CA THR A 104 -8.31 0.56 -5.91
C THR A 104 -9.54 -0.19 -5.38
N HIS A 105 -10.41 -0.68 -6.26
CA HIS A 105 -11.57 -1.48 -5.85
C HIS A 105 -11.12 -2.81 -5.23
N SER A 106 -10.08 -3.43 -5.80
CA SER A 106 -9.49 -4.65 -5.24
C SER A 106 -8.92 -4.42 -3.84
N LEU A 107 -8.29 -3.28 -3.59
CA LEU A 107 -7.75 -2.93 -2.28
C LEU A 107 -8.87 -2.68 -1.27
N ASP A 108 -9.88 -1.89 -1.64
CA ASP A 108 -11.02 -1.60 -0.77
C ASP A 108 -11.76 -2.88 -0.37
N ALA A 109 -12.04 -3.75 -1.34
CA ALA A 109 -12.68 -5.04 -1.07
C ALA A 109 -11.87 -5.91 -0.09
N ARG A 110 -10.53 -5.94 -0.22
CA ARG A 110 -9.67 -6.66 0.74
C ARG A 110 -9.77 -6.07 2.13
N LEU A 111 -9.75 -4.73 2.25
CA LEU A 111 -9.91 -4.07 3.54
C LEU A 111 -11.28 -4.41 4.13
N GLN A 112 -12.37 -4.31 3.37
CA GLN A 112 -13.71 -4.66 3.85
C GLN A 112 -13.78 -6.12 4.32
N LEU A 113 -13.20 -7.07 3.58
CA LEU A 113 -13.12 -8.46 3.99
C LEU A 113 -12.37 -8.63 5.32
N VAL A 114 -11.26 -7.91 5.52
CA VAL A 114 -10.50 -7.93 6.78
C VAL A 114 -11.31 -7.33 7.95
N HIS A 115 -12.02 -6.22 7.72
CA HIS A 115 -12.85 -5.58 8.74
C HIS A 115 -14.03 -6.47 9.16
N HIS A 116 -14.60 -7.21 8.21
CA HIS A 116 -15.75 -8.08 8.44
C HIS A 116 -15.38 -9.53 8.82
N ALA A 117 -14.11 -9.91 8.76
CA ALA A 117 -13.66 -11.24 9.17
C ALA A 117 -14.00 -11.49 10.65
N GLN A 118 -14.59 -12.66 10.93
CA GLN A 118 -15.04 -13.07 12.26
C GLN A 118 -14.27 -14.27 12.83
N GLY A 119 -13.68 -15.12 11.97
CA GLY A 119 -13.07 -16.39 12.38
C GLY A 119 -11.61 -16.50 11.97
N SER A 120 -11.37 -16.68 10.67
CA SER A 120 -10.03 -16.83 10.11
C SER A 120 -9.87 -16.01 8.84
N LEU A 121 -8.61 -15.66 8.52
CA LEU A 121 -8.27 -14.95 7.30
C LEU A 121 -6.95 -15.47 6.70
N ASP A 122 -7.05 -16.16 5.58
CA ASP A 122 -5.88 -16.63 4.83
C ASP A 122 -5.48 -15.63 3.74
N LEU A 123 -4.21 -15.20 3.77
CA LEU A 123 -3.68 -14.22 2.83
C LEU A 123 -2.49 -14.80 2.07
N GLN A 124 -2.59 -14.80 0.75
CA GLN A 124 -1.49 -15.18 -0.14
C GLN A 124 -0.99 -13.94 -0.88
N TYR A 125 0.24 -13.53 -0.58
CA TYR A 125 0.90 -12.38 -1.21
C TYR A 125 2.28 -12.77 -1.70
N TYR A 126 2.59 -12.38 -2.94
CA TYR A 126 3.94 -12.49 -3.48
C TYR A 126 4.89 -11.45 -2.87
N HIS A 127 4.40 -10.23 -2.65
CA HIS A 127 5.19 -9.12 -2.10
C HIS A 127 4.33 -8.29 -1.15
N PHE A 128 4.92 -7.92 -0.01
CA PHE A 128 4.31 -7.03 0.97
C PHE A 128 5.19 -5.78 1.13
N ALA A 129 4.77 -4.68 0.53
CA ALA A 129 5.56 -3.45 0.50
C ALA A 129 5.38 -2.60 1.76
N VAL A 130 6.42 -1.85 2.14
CA VAL A 130 6.36 -0.86 3.24
C VAL A 130 5.92 0.50 2.69
N ASP A 131 4.77 0.53 2.04
CA ASP A 131 4.15 1.74 1.50
C ASP A 131 2.83 2.06 2.22
N SER A 132 2.08 3.05 1.74
CA SER A 132 0.79 3.43 2.34
C SER A 132 -0.22 2.28 2.29
N THR A 133 -0.28 1.56 1.18
CA THR A 133 -1.20 0.45 0.94
C THR A 133 -0.90 -0.73 1.85
N GLY A 134 0.36 -1.17 1.91
CA GLY A 134 0.78 -2.27 2.77
C GLY A 134 0.61 -1.93 4.25
N ARG A 135 0.97 -0.71 4.67
CA ARG A 135 0.72 -0.27 6.06
C ARG A 135 -0.76 -0.24 6.41
N ALA A 136 -1.63 0.19 5.48
CA ALA A 136 -3.07 0.18 5.70
C ALA A 136 -3.59 -1.25 5.90
N LEU A 137 -3.18 -2.18 5.03
CA LEU A 137 -3.56 -3.58 5.15
C LEU A 137 -3.06 -4.20 6.45
N LEU A 138 -1.79 -4.01 6.82
CA LEU A 138 -1.23 -4.55 8.08
C LEU A 138 -1.93 -4.01 9.32
N ARG A 139 -2.35 -2.74 9.32
CA ARG A 139 -3.14 -2.16 10.41
C ARG A 139 -4.50 -2.85 10.52
N ALA A 140 -5.20 -3.03 9.40
CA ALA A 140 -6.48 -3.73 9.38
C ALA A 140 -6.33 -5.18 9.87
N LEU A 141 -5.27 -5.88 9.47
CA LEU A 141 -4.98 -7.25 9.93
C LEU A 141 -4.68 -7.33 11.43
N ARG A 142 -3.89 -6.39 11.95
CA ARG A 142 -3.64 -6.27 13.39
C ARG A 142 -4.95 -6.05 14.15
N ASP A 143 -5.81 -5.16 13.63
CA ASP A 143 -7.08 -4.85 14.27
C ASP A 143 -8.06 -6.04 14.20
N ALA A 144 -8.00 -6.86 13.13
CA ALA A 144 -8.72 -8.13 13.03
C ALA A 144 -8.21 -9.17 14.04
N ALA A 145 -6.88 -9.32 14.17
CA ALA A 145 -6.27 -10.20 15.17
C ALA A 145 -6.64 -9.79 16.60
N ALA A 146 -6.74 -8.48 16.88
CA ALA A 146 -7.19 -7.97 18.17
C ALA A 146 -8.65 -8.35 18.50
N ARG A 147 -9.48 -8.60 17.47
CA ARG A 147 -10.85 -9.14 17.62
C ARG A 147 -10.89 -10.68 17.72
N GLY A 148 -9.75 -11.35 17.64
CA GLY A 148 -9.65 -12.82 17.73
C GLY A 148 -9.68 -13.54 16.38
N VAL A 149 -9.64 -12.82 15.25
CA VAL A 149 -9.49 -13.43 13.92
C VAL A 149 -8.11 -14.09 13.82
N ARG A 150 -8.08 -15.33 13.32
CA ARG A 150 -6.89 -16.16 13.12
C ARG A 150 -6.21 -15.87 11.79
#